data_AF-A0A7S2MR46-F1
#
_entry.id   AF-A0A7S2MR46-F1
#
_cell.length_a   1.000
_cell.length_b   1.000
_cell.length_c   1.000
_cell.angle_alpha   90.00
_cell.angle_beta   90.00
_cell.angle_gamma   90.00
#
_symmetry.space_group_name_H-M   'P 1'
#
loop_
_entity.id
_entity.type
_entity.pdbx_description
1 polymer ?
#
loop_
_entity_poly.entity_id
_entity_poly.type
_entity_poly.pdbx_seq_one_letter_code
_entity_poly.pdbx_strand_id
1 'polypeptide(L)'
;AERGLVHLHAHRAVLAACSPALDATLRRSLAKGAHGGGDAGALAPVQVDPLVCSSADVALLACRFCYTGEVTECAFRTEARLLLQLLRLCATYQMPPALQRWAVDAALRCLHE
;
A
#
# COMPACT_ATOMS: atom_id res chain seq x y z
N ALA A 1 -12.29 1.94 17.19
CA ALA A 1 -12.11 2.67 15.93
C ALA A 1 -11.97 4.16 16.26
N GLU A 2 -10.74 4.66 16.29
CA GLU A 2 -10.53 6.11 16.29
C GLU A 2 -10.89 6.63 14.89
N ARG A 3 -11.66 7.71 14.81
CA ARG A 3 -12.32 8.16 13.57
C ARG A 3 -11.28 8.40 12.47
N GLY A 4 -11.39 7.65 11.37
CA GLY A 4 -10.65 7.90 10.12
C GLY A 4 -9.26 7.29 10.02
N LEU A 5 -8.83 6.44 10.95
CA LEU A 5 -7.53 5.77 10.92
C LEU A 5 -7.70 4.25 10.79
N VAL A 6 -6.93 3.62 9.90
CA VAL A 6 -6.88 2.16 9.74
C VAL A 6 -5.45 1.67 9.95
N HIS A 7 -5.29 0.67 10.82
CA HIS A 7 -4.03 -0.02 11.05
C HIS A 7 -4.01 -1.32 10.28
N LEU A 8 -3.07 -1.43 9.33
CA LEU A 8 -2.80 -2.66 8.60
C LEU A 8 -1.52 -3.28 9.15
N HIS A 9 -1.63 -4.48 9.72
CA HIS A 9 -0.47 -5.25 10.15
C HIS A 9 0.06 -6.07 8.98
N ALA A 10 1.35 -5.93 8.68
CA ALA A 10 2.00 -6.61 7.56
C ALA A 10 3.46 -6.96 7.88
N HIS A 11 3.96 -7.98 7.21
CA HIS A 11 5.34 -8.44 7.32
C HIS A 11 6.27 -7.52 6.54
N ARG A 12 7.26 -6.99 7.25
CA ARG A 12 8.23 -6.06 6.70
C ARG A 12 9.01 -6.66 5.53
N ALA A 13 9.37 -7.94 5.61
CA ALA A 13 10.08 -8.64 4.54
C ALA A 13 9.28 -8.67 3.23
N VAL A 14 7.96 -8.90 3.32
CA VAL A 14 7.07 -8.93 2.15
C VAL A 14 6.95 -7.54 1.52
N LEU A 15 6.66 -6.52 2.33
CA LEU A 15 6.52 -5.15 1.83
C LEU A 15 7.84 -4.62 1.23
N ALA A 16 8.97 -4.91 1.88
CA ALA A 16 10.29 -4.49 1.39
C ALA A 16 10.67 -5.18 0.07
N ALA A 17 10.32 -6.46 -0.10
CA ALA A 17 10.57 -7.19 -1.34
C ALA A 17 9.72 -6.67 -2.51
N CYS A 18 8.48 -6.25 -2.25
CA CYS A 18 7.55 -5.81 -3.29
C CYS A 18 7.67 -4.32 -3.63
N SER A 19 8.26 -3.51 -2.75
CA SER A 19 8.30 -2.05 -2.89
C SER A 19 9.64 -1.48 -2.38
N PRO A 20 10.51 -1.00 -3.28
CA PRO A 20 11.78 -0.38 -2.89
C PRO A 20 11.57 0.89 -2.05
N ALA A 21 10.50 1.65 -2.30
CA ALA A 21 10.16 2.83 -1.51
C ALA A 21 9.73 2.48 -0.07
N LEU A 22 8.99 1.38 0.11
CA LEU A 22 8.64 0.88 1.44
C LEU A 22 9.86 0.27 2.13
N ASP A 23 10.76 -0.44 1.43
CA ASP A 23 12.02 -0.92 2.01
C ASP A 23 12.84 0.25 2.58
N ALA A 24 13.06 1.30 1.78
CA ALA A 24 13.78 2.50 2.22
C ALA A 24 13.12 3.17 3.43
N THR A 25 11.78 3.24 3.45
CA THR A 25 11.02 3.83 4.57
C THR A 25 11.10 2.97 5.83
N LEU A 26 10.97 1.66 5.71
CA LEU A 26 11.07 0.72 6.82
C LEU A 26 12.48 0.69 7.42
N ARG A 27 13.53 0.75 6.59
CA ARG A 27 14.92 0.86 7.05
C ARG A 27 15.17 2.16 7.83
N ARG A 28 14.66 3.29 7.34
CA ARG A 28 14.73 4.57 8.06
C ARG A 28 13.97 4.55 9.39
N SER A 29 12.79 3.92 9.41
CA SER A 29 11.97 3.78 10.62
C SER A 29 12.72 2.97 11.69
N LEU A 30 13.36 1.86 11.30
CA LEU A 30 14.20 1.09 12.21
C LEU A 30 15.41 1.86 12.74
N ALA A 31 16.09 2.62 11.88
CA ALA A 31 17.25 3.41 12.29
C ALA A 31 16.87 4.45 13.37
N LYS A 32 15.63 4.97 13.33
CA LYS A 32 15.09 5.89 14.35
C LYS A 32 14.63 5.17 15.62
N GLY A 33 14.10 3.95 15.51
CA GLY A 33 13.68 3.11 16.64
C GLY A 33 14.83 2.51 17.46
N ALA A 34 16.05 2.46 16.89
CA ALA A 34 17.24 1.95 17.56
C ALA A 34 17.78 2.86 18.71
N HIS A 35 17.09 3.95 19.06
CA HIS A 35 17.45 4.83 20.19
C HIS A 35 16.48 4.77 21.37
N GLY A 36 15.47 3.89 21.35
CA GLY A 36 14.54 3.73 22.45
C GLY A 36 14.12 2.28 22.65
N GLY A 37 14.78 1.59 23.59
CA GLY A 37 14.26 0.42 24.29
C GLY A 37 13.83 -0.80 23.45
N GLY A 38 14.80 -1.67 23.12
CA GLY A 38 14.81 -3.10 23.48
C GLY A 38 13.66 -4.07 23.16
N ASP A 39 12.51 -3.67 22.61
CA ASP A 39 11.43 -4.61 22.34
C ASP A 39 11.56 -5.20 20.92
N ALA A 40 12.00 -6.46 20.86
CA ALA A 40 12.09 -7.27 19.65
C ALA A 40 10.73 -7.50 18.93
N GLY A 41 9.63 -6.95 19.47
CA GLY A 41 8.29 -6.94 18.91
C GLY A 41 7.76 -5.55 18.51
N ALA A 42 8.59 -4.50 18.54
CA ALA A 42 8.15 -3.14 18.21
C ALA A 42 7.69 -3.04 16.73
N LEU A 43 6.40 -2.77 16.54
CA LEU A 43 5.82 -2.47 15.23
C LEU A 43 6.46 -1.19 14.69
N ALA A 44 6.97 -1.24 13.45
CA ALA A 44 7.47 -0.06 12.75
C ALA A 44 6.32 0.57 11.95
N PRO A 45 5.68 1.66 12.44
CA PRO A 45 4.56 2.25 11.74
C PRO A 45 5.05 2.90 10.44
N VAL A 46 4.33 2.62 9.34
CA VAL A 46 4.47 3.34 8.08
C VAL A 46 3.18 4.12 7.88
N GLN A 47 3.28 5.45 7.88
CA GLN A 47 2.16 6.33 7.59
C GLN A 47 2.03 6.47 6.08
N VAL A 48 0.86 6.14 5.55
CA VAL A 48 0.52 6.37 4.15
C VAL A 48 0.03 7.81 4.02
N ASP A 49 0.58 8.54 3.05
CA ASP A 49 0.16 9.93 2.81
C ASP A 49 -1.33 9.96 2.39
N PRO A 50 -2.20 10.69 3.11
CA PRO A 50 -3.63 10.77 2.79
C PRO A 50 -3.91 11.40 1.42
N LEU A 51 -2.99 12.18 0.85
CA LEU A 51 -3.11 12.73 -0.51
C LEU A 51 -2.90 11.65 -1.59
N VAL A 52 -2.17 10.59 -1.25
CA VAL A 52 -1.87 9.46 -2.13
C VAL A 52 -2.99 8.42 -2.05
N CYS A 53 -3.33 8.00 -0.84
CA CYS A 53 -4.36 6.99 -0.60
C CYS A 53 -5.12 7.29 0.69
N SER A 54 -6.42 7.54 0.57
CA SER A 54 -7.30 7.78 1.72
C SER A 54 -8.32 6.65 1.93
N SER A 55 -8.32 5.63 1.08
CA SER A 55 -9.19 4.47 1.19
C SER A 55 -8.45 3.28 1.79
N ALA A 56 -9.04 2.68 2.81
CA ALA A 56 -8.53 1.47 3.42
C ALA A 56 -8.56 0.28 2.45
N ASP A 57 -9.57 0.20 1.58
CA ASP A 57 -9.72 -0.89 0.62
C ASP A 57 -8.60 -0.87 -0.43
N VAL A 58 -8.18 0.32 -0.87
CA VAL A 58 -7.07 0.49 -1.81
C VAL A 58 -5.76 0.04 -1.18
N ALA A 59 -5.49 0.47 0.06
CA ALA A 59 -4.29 0.07 0.79
C ALA A 59 -4.28 -1.44 1.09
N LEU A 60 -5.45 -2.01 1.45
CA LEU A 60 -5.60 -3.43 1.71
C LEU A 60 -5.40 -4.26 0.44
N LEU A 61 -5.94 -3.83 -0.71
CA LEU A 61 -5.75 -4.51 -1.99
C LEU A 61 -4.27 -4.54 -2.39
N ALA A 62 -3.59 -3.39 -2.27
CA ALA A 62 -2.17 -3.28 -2.55
C ALA A 62 -1.34 -4.18 -1.62
N CYS A 63 -1.69 -4.23 -0.33
CA CYS A 63 -1.05 -5.12 0.64
C CYS A 63 -1.28 -6.60 0.28
N ARG A 64 -2.52 -6.99 0.00
CA ARG A 64 -2.87 -8.36 -0.43
C ARG A 64 -2.09 -8.78 -1.68
N PHE A 65 -2.00 -7.88 -2.67
CA PHE A 65 -1.24 -8.13 -3.89
C PHE A 65 0.24 -8.44 -3.60
N CYS A 66 0.86 -7.80 -2.60
CA CYS A 66 2.22 -8.13 -2.19
C CYS A 66 2.37 -9.56 -1.65
N TYR A 67 1.33 -10.14 -1.07
CA TYR A 67 1.34 -11.53 -0.59
C TYR A 67 0.96 -12.54 -1.67
N THR A 68 -0.01 -12.22 -2.51
CA THR A 68 -0.61 -13.18 -3.44
C THR A 68 -0.05 -13.07 -4.86
N GLY A 69 0.49 -11.91 -5.24
CA GLY A 69 0.85 -11.61 -6.62
C GLY A 69 -0.35 -11.39 -7.56
N GLU A 70 -1.58 -11.45 -7.03
CA GLU A 70 -2.81 -11.40 -7.81
C GLU A 70 -3.82 -10.42 -7.21
N VAL A 71 -4.63 -9.80 -8.09
CA VAL A 71 -5.71 -8.90 -7.67
C VAL A 71 -6.97 -9.71 -7.42
N THR A 72 -7.15 -10.16 -6.19
CA THR A 72 -8.35 -10.90 -5.74
C THR A 72 -9.35 -9.95 -5.10
N GLU A 73 -10.63 -10.03 -5.49
CA GLU A 73 -11.75 -9.34 -4.82
C GLU A 73 -11.65 -7.80 -4.78
N CYS A 74 -11.40 -7.16 -5.93
CA CYS A 74 -11.45 -5.70 -6.00
C CYS A 74 -12.90 -5.19 -6.00
N ALA A 75 -13.39 -4.78 -4.82
CA ALA A 75 -14.75 -4.24 -4.63
C ALA A 75 -15.00 -2.92 -5.38
N PHE A 76 -13.94 -2.13 -5.61
CA PHE A 76 -14.01 -0.80 -6.22
C PHE A 76 -13.60 -0.78 -7.69
N ARG A 77 -13.74 -1.92 -8.40
CA ARG A 77 -13.28 -2.06 -9.79
C ARG A 77 -13.95 -1.08 -10.75
N THR A 78 -15.13 -0.58 -10.42
CA THR A 78 -15.91 0.40 -11.21
C THR A 78 -15.71 1.84 -10.72
N GLU A 79 -14.96 2.06 -9.64
CA GLU A 79 -14.79 3.38 -9.03
C GLU A 79 -13.48 4.04 -9.50
N ALA A 80 -13.59 4.89 -10.52
CA ALA A 80 -12.44 5.60 -11.10
C ALA A 80 -11.60 6.34 -10.05
N ARG A 81 -12.24 6.93 -9.03
CA ARG A 81 -11.53 7.64 -7.94
C ARG A 81 -10.60 6.72 -7.14
N LEU A 82 -11.07 5.51 -6.79
CA LEU A 82 -10.29 4.56 -6.02
C LEU A 82 -9.20 3.89 -6.86
N LEU A 83 -9.45 3.67 -8.15
CA LEU A 83 -8.43 3.23 -9.10
C LEU A 83 -7.32 4.27 -9.28
N LEU A 84 -7.68 5.57 -9.34
CA LEU A 84 -6.68 6.65 -9.36
C LEU A 84 -5.86 6.71 -8.07
N GLN A 85 -6.47 6.46 -6.90
CA GLN A 85 -5.71 6.33 -5.64
C GLN A 85 -4.75 5.14 -5.69
N LEU A 86 -5.19 4.00 -6.22
CA LEU A 86 -4.31 2.83 -6.40
C LEU A 86 -3.13 3.13 -7.33
N LEU A 87 -3.37 3.86 -8.44
CA LEU A 87 -2.31 4.29 -9.35
C LEU A 87 -1.31 5.23 -8.69
N ARG A 88 -1.79 6.22 -7.92
CA ARG A 88 -0.93 7.12 -7.14
C ARG A 88 -0.11 6.35 -6.13
N LEU A 89 -0.73 5.42 -5.40
CA LEU A 89 -0.04 4.53 -4.46
C LEU A 89 1.05 3.72 -5.16
N CYS A 90 0.75 3.14 -6.33
CA CYS A 90 1.72 2.39 -7.10
C CYS A 90 2.91 3.24 -7.54
N ALA A 91 2.67 4.47 -8.00
CA ALA A 91 3.71 5.39 -8.44
C ALA A 91 4.56 5.89 -7.26
N THR A 92 3.94 6.32 -6.17
CA THR A 92 4.64 6.88 -5.00
C THR A 92 5.44 5.82 -4.25
N TYR A 93 4.85 4.65 -4.06
CA TYR A 93 5.49 3.56 -3.32
C TYR A 93 6.19 2.54 -4.22
N GLN A 94 6.32 2.80 -5.53
CA GLN A 94 7.02 1.90 -6.46
C GLN A 94 6.56 0.44 -6.32
N MET A 95 5.23 0.25 -6.31
CA MET A 95 4.62 -1.08 -6.20
C MET A 95 4.90 -1.92 -7.45
N PRO A 96 4.69 -3.25 -7.41
CA PRO A 96 5.01 -4.11 -8.53
C PRO A 96 4.31 -3.67 -9.84
N PRO A 97 5.00 -3.70 -10.99
CA PRO A 97 4.47 -3.15 -12.24
C PRO A 97 3.25 -3.93 -12.75
N ALA A 98 3.05 -5.17 -12.31
CA ALA A 98 1.85 -5.95 -12.60
C ALA A 98 0.58 -5.30 -12.00
N LEU A 99 0.66 -4.82 -10.75
CA LEU A 99 -0.45 -4.12 -10.10
C LEU A 99 -0.73 -2.78 -10.81
N GLN A 100 0.32 -2.06 -11.20
CA GLN A 100 0.17 -0.79 -11.91
C GLN A 100 -0.51 -0.99 -13.27
N ARG A 101 -0.07 -1.97 -14.08
CA ARG A 101 -0.71 -2.29 -15.37
C ARG A 101 -2.18 -2.65 -15.19
N TRP A 102 -2.48 -3.52 -14.22
CA TRP A 102 -3.86 -3.88 -13.91
C TRP A 102 -4.71 -2.65 -13.54
N ALA A 103 -4.18 -1.74 -12.72
CA ALA A 103 -4.88 -0.54 -12.29
C ALA A 103 -5.11 0.44 -13.46
N VAL A 104 -4.16 0.59 -14.38
CA VAL A 104 -4.33 1.39 -15.61
C VAL A 104 -5.44 0.79 -16.48
N ASP A 105 -5.39 -0.51 -16.74
CA ASP A 105 -6.39 -1.19 -17.56
C ASP A 105 -7.79 -1.10 -16.94
N ALA A 106 -7.90 -1.20 -15.61
CA ALA A 106 -9.16 -1.02 -14.89
C ALA A 106 -9.67 0.41 -14.99
N ALA A 107 -8.79 1.40 -14.86
CA ALA A 107 -9.16 2.81 -14.95
C ALA A 107 -9.62 3.19 -16.37
N LEU A 108 -8.93 2.70 -17.41
CA LEU A 108 -9.32 2.93 -18.80
C LEU A 108 -10.70 2.33 -19.12
N ARG A 109 -11.00 1.14 -18.61
CA ARG A 109 -12.33 0.54 -18.75
C ARG A 109 -13.42 1.41 -18.11
N CYS A 110 -13.17 1.96 -16.92
CA CYS A 110 -14.13 2.86 -16.25
C CYS A 110 -14.35 4.18 -16.98
N LEU A 111 -13.41 4.62 -17.84
CA LEU A 111 -13.55 5.85 -18.63
C LEU A 111 -14.26 5.64 -19.96
N HIS A 112 -14.36 4.38 -20.41
CA HIS A 112 -15.05 4.02 -21.65
C HIS A 112 -16.49 3.57 -21.44
N GLU A 113 -16.92 3.41 -20.17
CA GLU A 113 -18.30 3.16 -19.75
C GLU A 113 -19.01 4.48 -19.42
#